data_AF-A0A241WSS0-F1
#
_entry.id   AF-A0A241WSS0-F1
#
_cell.length_a   1.000
_cell.length_b   1.000
_cell.length_c   1.000
_cell.angle_alpha   90.00
_cell.angle_beta   90.00
_cell.angle_gamma   90.00
#
_symmetry.space_group_name_H-M   'P 1'
#
loop_
_entity.id
_entity.type
_entity.pdbx_description
1 polymer ?
#
loop_
_entity_poly.entity_id
_entity_poly.type
_entity_poly.pdbx_seq_one_letter_code
_entity_poly.pdbx_strand_id
1 'polypeptide(L)' 'MFTKTLNRKVFLFWSIFIMILCSMSITFSSDNTFSDSLSISFSVFAGFGLFFTAAMLLEEVVHDICNP' A
#
# COMPACT_ATOMS: atom_id res chain seq x y z
N MET A 1 9.57 21.93 -0.97
CA MET A 1 10.16 20.67 -1.48
C MET A 1 9.50 19.45 -0.84
N PHE A 2 9.23 19.50 0.48
CA PHE A 2 8.53 18.47 1.28
C PHE A 2 7.16 18.03 0.73
N THR A 3 6.30 18.98 0.37
CA THR A 3 4.96 18.71 -0.20
C THR A 3 5.00 17.91 -1.52
N LYS A 4 6.02 18.09 -2.36
CA LYS A 4 6.18 17.34 -3.61
C LYS A 4 6.59 15.88 -3.35
N THR A 5 7.39 15.64 -2.30
CA THR A 5 7.78 14.31 -1.84
C THR A 5 6.64 13.58 -1.15
N LEU A 6 5.85 14.30 -0.32
CA LEU A 6 4.70 13.75 0.38
C LEU A 6 3.60 13.34 -0.61
N ASN A 7 3.30 14.17 -1.62
CA ASN A 7 2.38 13.81 -2.71
C ASN A 7 2.84 12.57 -3.50
N ARG A 8 4.15 12.42 -3.72
CA ARG A 8 4.70 11.24 -4.41
C ARG A 8 4.58 9.98 -3.55
N LYS A 9 4.85 10.07 -2.23
CA LYS A 9 4.68 8.94 -1.29
C LYS A 9 3.21 8.54 -1.16
N VAL A 10 2.30 9.51 -1.05
CA VAL A 10 0.84 9.28 -1.02
C VAL A 10 0.34 8.66 -2.33
N PHE A 11 0.85 9.10 -3.47
CA PHE A 11 0.53 8.50 -4.78
C PHE A 11 1.00 7.04 -4.87
N LEU A 12 2.21 6.74 -4.40
CA LEU A 12 2.74 5.37 -4.35
C LEU A 12 1.89 4.49 -3.42
N PHE A 13 1.48 5.00 -2.27
CA PHE A 13 0.57 4.31 -1.35
C PHE A 13 -0.74 3.93 -2.02
N TRP A 14 -1.40 4.90 -2.68
CA TRP A 14 -2.65 4.65 -3.41
C TRP A 14 -2.48 3.69 -4.58
N SER A 15 -1.36 3.76 -5.30
CA SER A 15 -1.06 2.83 -6.40
C SER A 15 -0.91 1.38 -5.91
N ILE A 16 -0.19 1.15 -4.82
CA ILE A 16 -0.03 -0.18 -4.22
C ILE A 16 -1.37 -0.67 -3.67
N PHE A 17 -2.16 0.21 -3.05
CA PHE A 17 -3.49 -0.12 -2.54
C PHE A 17 -4.44 -0.60 -3.64
N ILE A 18 -4.51 0.14 -4.74
CA ILE A 18 -5.35 -0.21 -5.90
C ILE A 18 -4.88 -1.54 -6.52
N MET A 19 -3.56 -1.77 -6.62
CA MET A 19 -3.04 -3.06 -7.10
C MET A 19 -3.48 -4.23 -6.21
N ILE A 20 -3.44 -4.08 -4.89
CA ILE A 20 -3.90 -5.13 -3.96
C ILE A 20 -5.40 -5.40 -4.13
N LEU A 21 -6.22 -4.34 -4.26
CA LEU A 21 -7.66 -4.49 -4.49
C LEU A 21 -7.98 -5.18 -5.82
N CYS A 22 -7.24 -4.85 -6.88
CA CYS A 22 -7.36 -5.54 -8.17
C CYS A 22 -6.97 -7.02 -8.06
N SER A 23 -5.85 -7.34 -7.38
CA SER A 23 -5.40 -8.71 -7.16
C SER A 23 -6.44 -9.53 -6.37
N MET A 24 -6.99 -8.96 -5.31
CA MET A 24 -8.05 -9.58 -4.50
C MET A 24 -9.32 -9.81 -5.31
N SER A 25 -9.71 -8.86 -6.17
CA SER A 25 -10.88 -8.98 -7.03
C SER A 25 -10.71 -10.10 -8.07
N ILE A 26 -9.52 -10.24 -8.64
CA ILE A 26 -9.20 -11.31 -9.59
C ILE A 26 -9.21 -12.67 -8.88
N THR A 27 -8.63 -12.76 -7.69
CA THR A 27 -8.65 -13.96 -6.84
C THR A 27 -10.07 -14.38 -6.45
N PHE A 28 -10.96 -13.44 -6.14
CA PHE A 28 -12.37 -13.76 -5.87
C PHE A 28 -13.15 -14.22 -7.11
N SER A 29 -12.69 -13.84 -8.31
CA SER A 29 -13.38 -14.10 -9.58
C SER A 29 -12.81 -15.31 -10.33
N SER A 30 -11.58 -15.74 -10.02
CA SER A 30 -10.94 -16.90 -10.63
C SER A 30 -10.99 -18.10 -9.68
N ASP A 31 -11.78 -19.12 -10.01
CA ASP A 31 -11.77 -20.42 -9.32
C ASP A 31 -10.48 -21.20 -9.66
N ASN A 32 -9.33 -20.77 -9.15
CA ASN A 32 -8.06 -21.43 -9.43
C ASN A 32 -7.14 -21.41 -8.19
N THR A 33 -7.19 -22.49 -7.41
CA THR A 33 -6.64 -22.60 -6.04
C THR A 33 -5.12 -22.34 -5.95
N PHE A 34 -4.38 -22.56 -7.04
CA PHE A 34 -2.94 -22.30 -7.11
C PHE A 34 -2.62 -20.80 -7.33
N SER A 35 -3.44 -20.11 -8.12
CA SER A 35 -3.35 -18.67 -8.33
C SER A 35 -3.78 -17.91 -7.08
N ASP A 36 -4.78 -18.42 -6.37
CA ASP A 36 -5.32 -17.79 -5.17
C ASP A 36 -4.32 -17.78 -4.01
N SER A 37 -3.65 -18.91 -3.78
CA SER A 37 -2.65 -19.02 -2.70
C SER A 37 -1.42 -18.14 -2.95
N LEU A 38 -0.96 -18.01 -4.20
CA LEU A 38 0.10 -17.09 -4.58
C LEU A 38 -0.33 -15.63 -4.48
N SER A 39 -1.54 -15.30 -4.96
CA SER A 39 -2.11 -13.94 -4.88
C SER A 39 -2.31 -13.49 -3.44
N ILE A 40 -2.82 -14.36 -2.55
CA ILE A 40 -2.99 -14.08 -1.13
C ILE A 40 -1.63 -13.81 -0.48
N SER A 41 -0.63 -14.66 -0.73
CA SER A 41 0.72 -14.50 -0.16
C SER A 41 1.37 -13.18 -0.62
N PHE A 42 1.24 -12.84 -1.90
CA PHE A 42 1.75 -11.59 -2.46
C PHE A 42 1.00 -10.37 -1.91
N SER A 43 -0.33 -10.47 -1.74
CA SER A 43 -1.18 -9.43 -1.18
C SER A 43 -0.84 -9.15 0.30
N VAL A 44 -0.54 -10.18 1.09
CA VAL A 44 -0.08 -10.03 2.48
C VAL A 44 1.26 -9.30 2.53
N PHE A 45 2.21 -9.67 1.66
CA PHE A 45 3.52 -9.00 1.60
C PHE A 45 3.40 -7.54 1.15
N ALA A 46 2.56 -7.27 0.15
CA ALA A 46 2.24 -5.92 -0.30
C ALA A 46 1.53 -5.10 0.79
N GLY A 47 0.66 -5.74 1.59
CA GLY A 47 0.02 -5.15 2.76
C GLY A 47 1.01 -4.71 3.83
N PHE A 48 2.04 -5.50 4.12
CA PHE A 48 3.13 -5.08 5.02
C PHE A 48 3.87 -3.85 4.48
N GLY A 49 4.23 -3.84 3.19
CA GLY A 49 4.86 -2.67 2.56
C GLY A 49 3.99 -1.41 2.66
N LEU A 50 2.68 -1.58 2.52
CA LEU A 50 1.70 -0.51 2.63
C LEU A 50 1.57 0.00 4.07
N PHE A 51 1.60 -0.89 5.07
CA PHE A 51 1.63 -0.55 6.48
C PHE A 51 2.88 0.27 6.87
N PHE A 52 4.07 -0.16 6.44
CA PHE A 52 5.30 0.59 6.68
C PHE A 52 5.29 1.96 5.98
N THR A 53 4.76 2.03 4.76
CA THR A 53 4.62 3.29 4.02
C THR A 53 3.65 4.25 4.72
N ALA A 54 2.54 3.75 5.25
CA ALA A 54 1.61 4.53 6.07
C ALA A 54 2.25 5.02 7.37
N ALA A 55 3.00 4.17 8.07
CA ALA A 55 3.69 4.53 9.30
C ALA A 55 4.73 5.65 9.07
N MET A 56 5.50 5.57 7.98
CA MET A 56 6.43 6.64 7.57
C MET A 56 5.72 7.95 7.23
N LEU A 57 4.57 7.88 6.56
CA LEU A 57 3.75 9.07 6.26
C LEU A 57 3.18 9.69 7.53
N LEU A 58 2.73 8.87 8.49
CA LEU A 58 2.26 9.33 9.79
C LEU A 58 3.38 9.99 10.59
N GLU A 59 4.57 9.40 10.59
CA GLU A 59 5.75 10.01 11.24
C GLU A 59 6.07 11.38 10.63
N GLU A 60 6.11 11.50 9.29
CA GLU A 60 6.33 12.79 8.62
C GLU A 60 5.29 13.84 9.01
N VAL A 61 3.99 13.46 9.04
CA VAL A 61 2.91 14.38 9.44
C VAL A 61 3.02 14.77 10.91
N VAL A 62 3.31 13.83 11.80
CA VAL A 62 3.46 14.11 13.24
C VAL A 62 4.68 15.00 13.49
N HIS A 63 5.78 14.78 12.77
CA HIS A 63 6.98 15.60 12.87
C HIS A 63 6.73 17.04 12.38
N ASP A 64 6.00 17.20 11.27
CA ASP A 64 5.59 18.51 10.73
C ASP A 64 4.66 19.27 11.69
N ILE A 65 3.80 18.56 12.44
CA ILE A 65 2.94 19.16 13.47
C ILE A 65 3.73 19.56 14.73
N CYS A 66 4.65 18.72 15.20
CA CYS A 66 5.43 18.97 16.42
C CYS A 66 6.58 19.96 16.21
N ASN A 67 7.12 20.08 15.00
CA ASN A 67 8.16 21.03 14.65
C ASN A 67 7.99 21.52 13.20
N PRO A 68 7.12 22.52 12.97
CA PRO A 68 6.84 23.06 11.65
C PRO A 68 8.05 23.76 11.01
#